data_AF-A0AAD0TVS0-F1
#
_entry.id   AF-A0AAD0TVS0-F1
#
_cell.length_a   1.000
_cell.length_b   1.000
_cell.length_c   1.000
_cell.angle_alpha   90.00
_cell.angle_beta   90.00
_cell.angle_gamma   90.00
#
_symmetry.space_group_name_H-M   'P 1'
#
loop_
_entity.id
_entity.type
_entity.pdbx_description
1 polymer ?
#
loop_
_entity_poly.entity_id
_entity_poly.type
_entity_poly.pdbx_seq_one_letter_code
_entity_poly.pdbx_strand_id
1 'polypeptide(L)'
;MLIKNKYTIYFYLILFFIVSLLLTTANYSLSISYKEALNLYYNSSILSIITNSFTYVFGHNDLALRTPFIVFYTLSVILMFLITKDYFKYEKDRFISVLIFMSLPGVLSASLLVNTAIIVTFFTLLYIYFYQKHKKHLYYLLPFLLLIDNSFAILFLALFLFSLKAKDRKLLYISSILFVISLLIYGISTDGKPRGFLIDTVGIYAAIFSPILFLYFLYVIYRLIIIKQTDLTTYISATALILSILVSFRQKIYIEDFAPYVVIAIPSMMKMFLHSYRVRLKEFRTNYNIVAILIVLMLGINVVFTFVNKPLYLIIQNPQKHFVYQYHLAKELANELKTREINNIVLDDKDLLLRLKFYEIQEGNDYYLSTKEYYNYDDKISIYYYEKELFTIYIKKLI
;
A
#
# COMPACT_ATOMS: atom_id res chain seq x y z
N MET A 1 -15.43 -35.26 -7.08
CA MET A 1 -15.19 -34.36 -8.23
C MET A 1 -14.36 -33.15 -7.79
N LEU A 2 -13.13 -33.38 -7.31
CA LEU A 2 -12.31 -32.35 -6.64
C LEU A 2 -10.81 -32.62 -6.82
N ILE A 3 -10.36 -32.92 -8.04
CA ILE A 3 -8.93 -32.84 -8.34
C ILE A 3 -8.61 -31.37 -8.60
N LYS A 4 -8.56 -30.57 -7.53
CA LYS A 4 -8.05 -29.20 -7.61
C LYS A 4 -6.59 -29.30 -8.06
N ASN A 5 -6.24 -28.55 -9.10
CA ASN A 5 -4.88 -28.49 -9.60
C ASN A 5 -3.91 -28.17 -8.44
N LYS A 6 -2.77 -28.88 -8.38
CA LYS A 6 -1.72 -28.72 -7.37
C LYS A 6 -1.36 -27.24 -7.10
N TYR A 7 -1.34 -26.42 -8.16
CA TYR A 7 -1.06 -24.98 -8.05
C TYR A 7 -2.16 -24.18 -7.34
N THR A 8 -3.41 -24.61 -7.41
CA THR A 8 -4.51 -23.98 -6.66
C THR A 8 -4.36 -24.24 -5.16
N ILE A 9 -3.92 -25.45 -4.77
CA ILE A 9 -3.63 -25.77 -3.36
C ILE A 9 -2.45 -24.93 -2.87
N TYR A 10 -1.38 -24.85 -3.66
CA TYR A 10 -0.22 -24.00 -3.36
C TYR A 10 -0.57 -22.52 -3.23
N PHE A 11 -1.45 -22.01 -4.08
CA PHE A 11 -1.96 -20.66 -3.97
C PHE A 11 -2.59 -20.40 -2.59
N TYR A 12 -3.54 -21.25 -2.16
CA TYR A 12 -4.20 -21.04 -0.86
C TYR A 12 -3.25 -21.22 0.33
N LEU A 13 -2.31 -22.18 0.26
CA LEU A 13 -1.31 -22.38 1.32
C LEU A 13 -0.38 -21.17 1.46
N ILE A 14 0.11 -20.62 0.35
CA ILE A 14 0.97 -19.43 0.37
C ILE A 14 0.19 -18.19 0.80
N LEU A 15 -1.04 -18.03 0.32
CA LEU A 15 -1.90 -16.94 0.76
C LEU A 15 -2.10 -16.98 2.27
N PHE A 16 -2.43 -18.15 2.82
CA PHE A 16 -2.58 -18.34 4.26
C PHE A 16 -1.28 -18.00 5.00
N PHE A 17 -0.14 -18.47 4.50
CA PHE A 17 1.17 -18.17 5.09
C PHE A 17 1.46 -16.66 5.11
N ILE A 18 1.29 -15.96 3.98
CA ILE A 18 1.54 -14.52 3.89
C ILE A 18 0.58 -13.73 4.79
N VAL A 19 -0.71 -14.09 4.81
CA VAL A 19 -1.71 -13.42 5.68
C VAL A 19 -1.38 -13.64 7.15
N SER A 20 -0.99 -14.85 7.54
CA SER A 20 -0.52 -15.12 8.90
C SER A 20 0.69 -14.25 9.25
N LEU A 21 1.61 -14.06 8.31
CA LEU A 21 2.81 -13.24 8.50
C LEU A 21 2.45 -11.74 8.60
N LEU A 22 1.50 -11.26 7.81
CA LEU A 22 0.95 -9.90 7.91
C LEU A 22 0.30 -9.67 9.29
N LEU A 23 -0.47 -10.63 9.80
CA LEU A 23 -1.11 -10.51 11.11
C LEU A 23 -0.08 -10.49 12.25
N THR A 24 0.95 -11.34 12.21
CA THR A 24 1.99 -11.35 13.24
C THR A 24 2.81 -10.06 13.21
N THR A 25 3.17 -9.57 12.03
CA THR A 25 3.92 -8.31 11.91
C THR A 25 3.10 -7.10 12.33
N ALA A 26 1.80 -7.04 11.98
CA ALA A 26 0.88 -6.01 12.46
C ALA A 26 0.80 -5.97 13.99
N ASN A 27 0.84 -7.12 14.68
CA ASN A 27 0.74 -7.18 16.13
C ASN A 27 2.06 -6.85 16.86
N TYR A 28 3.18 -7.41 16.40
CA TYR A 28 4.44 -7.38 17.17
C TYR A 28 5.44 -6.30 16.72
N SER A 29 5.38 -5.88 15.45
CA SER A 29 6.44 -5.05 14.87
C SER A 29 6.04 -3.59 14.68
N LEU A 30 4.75 -3.29 14.52
CA LEU A 30 4.29 -1.94 14.20
C LEU A 30 3.47 -1.36 15.34
N SER A 31 3.72 -0.09 15.60
CA SER A 31 2.92 0.79 16.45
C SER A 31 2.17 1.80 15.57
N ILE A 32 1.06 2.34 16.07
CA ILE A 32 0.34 3.44 15.40
C ILE A 32 1.26 4.64 15.13
N SER A 33 1.21 5.16 13.90
CA SER A 33 1.87 6.43 13.56
C SER A 33 0.96 7.63 13.83
N TYR A 34 1.55 8.83 13.87
CA TYR A 34 0.79 10.06 14.06
C TYR A 34 -0.31 10.26 12.99
N LYS A 35 -0.01 9.98 11.71
CA LYS A 35 -0.99 10.09 10.63
C LYS A 35 -2.16 9.13 10.80
N GLU A 36 -1.88 7.91 11.27
CA GLU A 36 -2.92 6.91 11.53
C GLU A 36 -3.79 7.31 12.74
N ALA A 37 -3.18 7.85 13.79
CA ALA A 37 -3.89 8.37 14.95
C ALA A 37 -4.78 9.58 14.59
N LEU A 38 -4.28 10.49 13.75
CA LEU A 38 -5.05 11.63 13.25
C LEU A 38 -6.24 11.17 12.42
N ASN A 39 -6.05 10.15 11.57
CA ASN A 39 -7.15 9.54 10.83
C ASN A 39 -8.20 8.93 11.75
N LEU A 40 -7.78 8.25 12.82
CA LEU A 40 -8.67 7.58 13.77
C LEU A 40 -9.49 8.58 14.61
N TYR A 41 -8.88 9.66 15.11
CA TYR A 41 -9.52 10.56 16.06
C TYR A 41 -10.17 11.81 15.45
N TYR A 42 -9.62 12.37 14.38
CA TYR A 42 -10.03 13.70 13.89
C TYR A 42 -10.63 13.67 12.49
N ASN A 43 -10.10 12.86 11.58
CA ASN A 43 -10.58 12.85 10.21
C ASN A 43 -11.90 12.07 10.09
N SER A 44 -12.75 12.51 9.17
CA SER A 44 -14.07 11.93 8.89
C SER A 44 -14.13 11.16 7.55
N SER A 45 -12.99 10.66 7.08
CA SER A 45 -12.92 9.91 5.81
C SER A 45 -13.50 8.49 5.94
N ILE A 46 -13.83 7.85 4.81
CA ILE A 46 -14.23 6.43 4.79
C ILE A 46 -13.17 5.55 5.46
N LEU A 47 -11.89 5.90 5.28
CA LEU A 47 -10.77 5.24 5.96
C LEU A 47 -10.95 5.26 7.48
N SER A 48 -11.28 6.42 8.05
CA SER A 48 -11.56 6.61 9.49
C SER A 48 -12.76 5.80 9.94
N ILE A 49 -13.84 5.79 9.17
CA ILE A 49 -15.06 5.01 9.50
C ILE A 49 -14.73 3.51 9.58
N ILE A 50 -13.96 3.00 8.62
CA ILE A 50 -13.54 1.59 8.59
C ILE A 50 -12.66 1.27 9.80
N THR A 51 -11.64 2.09 10.08
CA THR A 51 -10.75 1.86 11.23
C THR A 51 -11.48 1.93 12.55
N ASN A 52 -12.33 2.95 12.74
CA ASN A 52 -13.07 3.17 13.99
C ASN A 52 -14.07 2.06 14.25
N SER A 53 -14.71 1.55 13.20
CA SER A 53 -15.63 0.40 13.33
C SER A 53 -14.90 -0.85 13.83
N PHE A 54 -13.70 -1.12 13.33
CA PHE A 54 -12.90 -2.27 13.77
C PHE A 54 -12.31 -2.09 15.17
N THR A 55 -11.76 -0.92 15.48
CA THR A 55 -11.21 -0.65 16.83
C THR A 55 -12.30 -0.58 17.89
N TYR A 56 -13.52 -0.16 17.54
CA TYR A 56 -14.67 -0.21 18.45
C TYR A 56 -15.07 -1.65 18.79
N VAL A 57 -15.08 -2.56 17.81
CA VAL A 57 -15.51 -3.95 18.00
C VAL A 57 -14.42 -4.81 18.67
N PHE A 58 -13.15 -4.62 18.30
CA PHE A 58 -12.03 -5.47 18.74
C PHE A 58 -11.08 -4.81 19.76
N GLY A 59 -11.37 -3.57 20.16
CA GLY A 59 -10.55 -2.77 21.08
C GLY A 59 -9.44 -1.97 20.40
N HIS A 60 -8.81 -1.08 21.18
CA HIS A 60 -7.70 -0.24 20.72
C HIS A 60 -6.38 -1.03 20.74
N ASN A 61 -6.18 -1.85 19.71
CA ASN A 61 -4.93 -2.59 19.51
C ASN A 61 -4.45 -2.50 18.04
N ASP A 62 -3.15 -2.69 17.84
CA ASP A 62 -2.50 -2.58 16.52
C ASP A 62 -3.08 -3.55 15.49
N LEU A 63 -3.57 -4.70 15.95
CA LEU A 63 -4.15 -5.73 15.10
C LEU A 63 -5.53 -5.29 14.59
N ALA A 64 -6.42 -4.79 15.45
CA ALA A 64 -7.75 -4.31 15.09
C ALA A 64 -7.67 -3.15 14.08
N LEU A 65 -6.71 -2.24 14.29
CA LEU A 65 -6.46 -1.13 13.39
C LEU A 65 -6.12 -1.61 11.96
N ARG A 66 -5.34 -2.69 11.82
CA ARG A 66 -4.77 -3.15 10.53
C ARG A 66 -5.54 -4.29 9.87
N THR A 67 -6.28 -5.07 10.64
CA THR A 67 -7.11 -6.19 10.16
C THR A 67 -7.99 -5.84 8.95
N PRO A 68 -8.72 -4.71 8.88
CA PRO A 68 -9.52 -4.40 7.71
C PRO A 68 -8.70 -4.32 6.41
N PHE A 69 -7.50 -3.75 6.47
CA PHE A 69 -6.60 -3.63 5.32
C PHE A 69 -6.02 -4.97 4.87
N ILE A 70 -5.70 -5.85 5.83
CA ILE A 70 -5.27 -7.23 5.56
C ILE A 70 -6.41 -8.04 4.92
N VAL A 71 -7.66 -7.80 5.32
CA VAL A 71 -8.84 -8.40 4.67
C VAL A 71 -8.97 -7.90 3.23
N PHE A 72 -8.87 -6.59 2.98
CA PHE A 72 -8.88 -6.04 1.62
C PHE A 72 -7.73 -6.56 0.76
N TYR A 73 -6.54 -6.75 1.34
CA TYR A 73 -5.42 -7.41 0.67
C TYR A 73 -5.77 -8.85 0.27
N THR A 74 -6.28 -9.64 1.20
CA THR A 74 -6.64 -11.04 0.96
C THR A 74 -7.67 -11.16 -0.16
N LEU A 75 -8.71 -10.30 -0.13
CA LEU A 75 -9.72 -10.23 -1.16
C LEU A 75 -9.16 -9.78 -2.52
N SER A 76 -8.24 -8.81 -2.53
CA SER A 76 -7.55 -8.35 -3.75
C SER A 76 -6.74 -9.48 -4.39
N VAL A 77 -6.02 -10.26 -3.59
CA VAL A 77 -5.24 -11.41 -4.09
C VAL A 77 -6.16 -12.50 -4.64
N ILE A 78 -7.28 -12.79 -3.98
CA ILE A 78 -8.28 -13.73 -4.49
C ILE A 78 -8.87 -13.24 -5.83
N LEU A 79 -9.22 -11.96 -5.93
CA LEU A 79 -9.70 -11.38 -7.19
C LEU A 79 -8.65 -11.47 -8.29
N MET A 80 -7.38 -11.17 -8.00
CA MET A 80 -6.27 -11.33 -8.94
C MET A 80 -6.14 -12.79 -9.42
N PHE A 81 -6.27 -13.75 -8.52
CA PHE A 81 -6.29 -15.17 -8.88
C PHE A 81 -7.47 -15.52 -9.79
N LEU A 82 -8.65 -14.95 -9.56
CA LEU A 82 -9.84 -15.17 -10.40
C LEU A 82 -9.73 -14.51 -11.77
N ILE A 83 -9.25 -13.26 -11.85
CA ILE A 83 -9.01 -12.50 -13.09
C ILE A 83 -8.05 -13.27 -14.01
N THR A 84 -7.02 -13.86 -13.42
CA THR A 84 -5.95 -14.55 -14.18
C THR A 84 -6.31 -15.96 -14.67
N LYS A 85 -7.52 -16.46 -14.38
CA LYS A 85 -7.94 -17.84 -14.74
C LYS A 85 -7.78 -18.15 -16.22
N ASP A 86 -8.23 -17.25 -17.10
CA ASP A 86 -8.20 -17.45 -18.55
C ASP A 86 -7.07 -16.65 -19.24
N TYR A 87 -6.15 -16.09 -18.46
CA TYR A 87 -5.05 -15.26 -18.99
C TYR A 87 -3.87 -16.08 -19.51
N PHE A 88 -3.60 -17.24 -18.90
CA PHE A 88 -2.42 -18.06 -19.15
C PHE A 88 -2.79 -19.46 -19.64
N LYS A 89 -1.95 -20.02 -20.52
CA LYS A 89 -2.11 -21.41 -21.00
C LYS A 89 -1.79 -22.45 -19.91
N TYR A 90 -0.84 -22.16 -19.03
CA TYR A 90 -0.40 -23.08 -17.97
C TYR A 90 -0.69 -22.49 -16.59
N GLU A 91 -1.19 -23.35 -15.69
CA GLU A 91 -1.55 -22.96 -14.32
C GLU A 91 -0.33 -22.59 -13.46
N LYS A 92 0.85 -23.11 -13.80
CA LYS A 92 2.12 -22.65 -13.21
C LYS A 92 2.38 -21.17 -13.47
N ASP A 93 2.11 -20.70 -14.68
CA ASP A 93 2.34 -19.29 -15.07
C ASP A 93 1.40 -18.36 -14.33
N ARG A 94 0.13 -18.76 -14.24
CA ARG A 94 -0.90 -18.07 -13.46
C ARG A 94 -0.48 -17.97 -12.00
N PHE A 95 -0.07 -19.08 -11.41
CA PHE A 95 0.42 -19.11 -10.03
C PHE A 95 1.60 -18.16 -9.81
N ILE A 96 2.61 -18.16 -10.70
CA ILE A 96 3.74 -17.24 -10.62
C ILE A 96 3.29 -15.78 -10.74
N SER A 97 2.40 -15.46 -11.67
CA SER A 97 1.86 -14.11 -11.84
C SER A 97 1.20 -13.59 -10.56
N VAL A 98 0.40 -14.42 -9.91
CA VAL A 98 -0.30 -14.03 -8.68
C VAL A 98 0.68 -13.98 -7.50
N LEU A 99 1.68 -14.87 -7.46
CA LEU A 99 2.74 -14.82 -6.45
C LEU A 99 3.56 -13.53 -6.54
N ILE A 100 3.91 -13.08 -7.75
CA ILE A 100 4.55 -11.78 -7.96
C ILE A 100 3.68 -10.67 -7.37
N PHE A 101 2.38 -10.64 -7.70
CA PHE A 101 1.44 -9.65 -7.16
C PHE A 101 1.35 -9.67 -5.63
N MET A 102 1.26 -10.86 -5.02
CA MET A 102 1.25 -11.02 -3.55
C MET A 102 2.53 -10.49 -2.89
N SER A 103 3.67 -10.68 -3.55
CA SER A 103 5.00 -10.33 -3.03
C SER A 103 5.41 -8.88 -3.31
N LEU A 104 4.58 -8.11 -4.03
CA LEU A 104 4.91 -6.73 -4.36
C LEU A 104 5.07 -5.91 -3.07
N PRO A 105 6.21 -5.23 -2.87
CA PRO A 105 6.46 -4.46 -1.66
C PRO A 105 5.38 -3.41 -1.40
N GLY A 106 4.91 -2.74 -2.46
CA GLY A 106 3.85 -1.75 -2.35
C GLY A 106 2.48 -2.31 -1.97
N VAL A 107 2.16 -3.53 -2.39
CA VAL A 107 0.88 -4.17 -2.03
C VAL A 107 0.93 -4.69 -0.59
N LEU A 108 2.06 -5.24 -0.17
CA LEU A 108 2.30 -5.66 1.21
C LEU A 108 2.31 -4.44 2.17
N SER A 109 3.03 -3.37 1.84
CA SER A 109 3.10 -2.18 2.68
C SER A 109 1.74 -1.49 2.79
N ALA A 110 0.97 -1.39 1.71
CA ALA A 110 -0.40 -0.85 1.72
C ALA A 110 -1.37 -1.69 2.58
N SER A 111 -1.07 -2.97 2.85
CA SER A 111 -1.87 -3.82 3.73
C SER A 111 -1.51 -3.72 5.20
N LEU A 112 -0.27 -3.33 5.51
CA LEU A 112 0.23 -3.15 6.88
C LEU A 112 0.00 -1.74 7.42
N LEU A 113 -0.09 -0.76 6.53
CA LEU A 113 -0.36 0.64 6.86
C LEU A 113 -1.85 0.93 6.72
N VAL A 114 -2.37 1.83 7.56
CA VAL A 114 -3.74 2.34 7.44
C VAL A 114 -3.81 3.30 6.25
N ASN A 115 -4.07 2.75 5.06
CA ASN A 115 -4.00 3.48 3.80
C ASN A 115 -5.15 3.09 2.84
N THR A 116 -5.67 4.05 2.09
CA THR A 116 -6.72 3.85 1.08
C THR A 116 -6.24 3.05 -0.13
N ALA A 117 -4.93 3.02 -0.41
CA ALA A 117 -4.36 2.34 -1.58
C ALA A 117 -4.81 0.86 -1.74
N ILE A 118 -4.89 0.08 -0.65
CA ILE A 118 -5.32 -1.33 -0.74
C ILE A 118 -6.83 -1.46 -0.97
N ILE A 119 -7.63 -0.52 -0.44
CA ILE A 119 -9.07 -0.43 -0.67
C ILE A 119 -9.33 -0.11 -2.15
N VAL A 120 -8.59 0.85 -2.70
CA VAL A 120 -8.64 1.22 -4.12
C VAL A 120 -8.22 0.05 -5.00
N THR A 121 -7.15 -0.68 -4.63
CA THR A 121 -6.71 -1.89 -5.35
C THR A 121 -7.81 -2.96 -5.36
N PHE A 122 -8.50 -3.17 -4.23
CA PHE A 122 -9.60 -4.12 -4.16
C PHE A 122 -10.76 -3.76 -5.09
N PHE A 123 -11.27 -2.53 -5.01
CA PHE A 123 -12.43 -2.11 -5.81
C PHE A 123 -12.12 -2.02 -7.31
N THR A 124 -10.89 -1.66 -7.67
CA THR A 124 -10.44 -1.67 -9.08
C THR A 124 -10.38 -3.08 -9.63
N LEU A 125 -9.81 -4.04 -8.88
CA LEU A 125 -9.81 -5.45 -9.25
C LEU A 125 -11.24 -6.01 -9.30
N LEU A 126 -12.12 -5.63 -8.37
CA LEU A 126 -13.52 -6.05 -8.36
C LEU A 126 -14.24 -5.59 -9.64
N TYR A 127 -14.03 -4.33 -10.03
CA TYR A 127 -14.59 -3.78 -11.26
C TYR A 127 -14.06 -4.51 -12.51
N ILE A 128 -12.75 -4.76 -12.58
CA ILE A 128 -12.11 -5.50 -13.69
C ILE A 128 -12.64 -6.93 -13.76
N TYR A 129 -12.73 -7.62 -12.63
CA TYR A 129 -13.24 -8.99 -12.56
C TYR A 129 -14.69 -9.07 -13.07
N PHE A 130 -15.55 -8.15 -12.63
CA PHE A 130 -16.94 -8.10 -13.10
C PHE A 130 -17.00 -7.87 -14.62
N TYR A 131 -16.22 -6.89 -15.13
CA TYR A 131 -16.15 -6.59 -16.55
C TYR A 131 -15.65 -7.80 -17.36
N GLN A 132 -14.63 -8.51 -16.88
CA GLN A 132 -14.08 -9.67 -17.58
C GLN A 132 -15.08 -10.82 -17.67
N LYS A 133 -15.84 -11.08 -16.60
CA LYS A 133 -16.81 -12.18 -16.49
C LYS A 133 -18.12 -11.91 -17.24
N HIS A 134 -18.67 -10.69 -17.12
CA HIS A 134 -19.99 -10.36 -17.66
C HIS A 134 -19.94 -9.55 -18.96
N LYS A 135 -18.76 -9.05 -19.37
CA LYS A 135 -18.57 -8.14 -20.51
C LYS A 135 -19.45 -6.89 -20.45
N LYS A 136 -19.87 -6.49 -19.24
CA LYS A 136 -20.70 -5.31 -18.95
C LYS A 136 -20.04 -4.50 -17.86
N HIS A 137 -20.24 -3.18 -17.90
CA HIS A 137 -19.75 -2.27 -16.87
C HIS A 137 -20.67 -2.28 -15.64
N LEU A 138 -20.08 -2.28 -14.44
CA LEU A 138 -20.82 -2.23 -13.18
C LEU A 138 -21.12 -0.77 -12.81
N TYR A 139 -22.10 -0.16 -13.49
CA TYR A 139 -22.41 1.27 -13.34
C TYR A 139 -22.81 1.67 -11.91
N TYR A 140 -23.49 0.79 -11.16
CA TYR A 140 -23.88 1.08 -9.78
C TYR A 140 -22.70 1.20 -8.81
N LEU A 141 -21.57 0.55 -9.12
CA LEU A 141 -20.37 0.65 -8.29
C LEU A 141 -19.70 2.01 -8.46
N LEU A 142 -19.75 2.62 -9.65
CA LEU A 142 -18.96 3.83 -9.95
C LEU A 142 -19.30 5.04 -9.07
N PRO A 143 -20.58 5.40 -8.81
CA PRO A 143 -20.92 6.45 -7.86
C PRO A 143 -20.51 6.13 -6.42
N PHE A 144 -20.51 4.84 -6.04
CA PHE A 144 -20.02 4.45 -4.72
C PHE A 144 -18.51 4.69 -4.60
N LEU A 145 -17.73 4.39 -5.64
CA LEU A 145 -16.27 4.65 -5.65
C LEU A 145 -15.93 6.12 -5.48
N LEU A 146 -16.76 7.03 -5.99
CA LEU A 146 -16.60 8.47 -5.82
C LEU A 146 -16.52 8.86 -4.34
N LEU A 147 -17.27 8.18 -3.47
CA LEU A 147 -17.36 8.52 -2.04
C LEU A 147 -16.20 7.94 -1.23
N ILE A 148 -15.52 6.92 -1.74
CA ILE A 148 -14.50 6.19 -0.98
C ILE A 148 -13.23 7.05 -0.83
N ASP A 149 -12.70 7.53 -1.95
CA ASP A 149 -11.39 8.17 -1.99
C ASP A 149 -11.20 9.02 -3.25
N ASN A 150 -10.39 10.08 -3.14
CA ASN A 150 -10.09 10.99 -4.25
C ASN A 150 -9.33 10.30 -5.39
N SER A 151 -8.55 9.25 -5.11
CA SER A 151 -7.76 8.53 -6.11
C SER A 151 -8.62 7.90 -7.20
N PHE A 152 -9.91 7.64 -6.96
CA PHE A 152 -10.84 7.11 -7.98
C PHE A 152 -11.06 8.06 -9.17
N ALA A 153 -10.69 9.34 -9.06
CA ALA A 153 -10.61 10.25 -10.19
C ALA A 153 -9.76 9.66 -11.34
N ILE A 154 -8.65 8.99 -11.00
CA ILE A 154 -7.75 8.35 -11.98
C ILE A 154 -8.47 7.20 -12.70
N LEU A 155 -9.26 6.40 -11.96
CA LEU A 155 -10.08 5.35 -12.55
C LEU A 155 -11.12 5.93 -13.50
N PHE A 156 -11.83 6.99 -13.10
CA PHE A 156 -12.85 7.61 -13.95
C PHE A 156 -12.25 8.17 -15.24
N LEU A 157 -11.08 8.80 -15.16
CA LEU A 157 -10.36 9.25 -16.35
C LEU A 157 -9.92 8.07 -17.25
N ALA A 158 -9.44 6.98 -16.66
CA ALA A 158 -9.08 5.79 -17.43
C ALA A 158 -10.28 5.16 -18.13
N LEU A 159 -11.43 5.10 -17.45
CA LEU A 159 -12.69 4.61 -18.02
C LEU A 159 -13.21 5.53 -19.12
N PHE A 160 -13.07 6.85 -18.97
CA PHE A 160 -13.35 7.81 -20.02
C PHE A 160 -12.51 7.53 -21.27
N LEU A 161 -11.19 7.40 -21.13
CA LEU A 161 -10.30 7.10 -22.25
C LEU A 161 -10.58 5.72 -22.88
N PHE A 162 -10.91 4.72 -22.05
CA PHE A 162 -11.32 3.41 -22.52
C PHE A 162 -12.64 3.46 -23.31
N SER A 163 -13.61 4.27 -22.87
CA SER A 163 -14.90 4.43 -23.53
C SER A 163 -14.78 5.01 -24.94
N LEU A 164 -13.81 5.91 -25.17
CA LEU A 164 -13.51 6.46 -26.49
C LEU A 164 -13.04 5.37 -27.45
N LYS A 165 -12.20 4.44 -26.97
CA LYS A 165 -11.75 3.28 -27.76
C LYS A 165 -12.88 2.30 -28.02
N ALA A 166 -13.67 1.99 -27.00
CA ALA A 166 -14.78 1.03 -27.09
C ALA A 166 -16.01 1.60 -27.83
N LYS A 167 -16.06 2.91 -28.06
CA LYS A 167 -17.22 3.67 -28.58
C LYS A 167 -18.48 3.51 -27.70
N ASP A 168 -18.32 3.26 -26.39
CA ASP A 168 -19.43 3.16 -25.45
C ASP A 168 -19.82 4.55 -24.92
N ARG A 169 -20.88 5.11 -25.50
CA ARG A 169 -21.40 6.44 -25.12
C ARG A 169 -21.88 6.49 -23.67
N LYS A 170 -22.46 5.39 -23.15
CA LYS A 170 -23.00 5.37 -21.78
C LYS A 170 -21.87 5.45 -20.77
N LEU A 171 -20.82 4.65 -20.95
CA LEU A 171 -19.64 4.73 -20.10
C LEU A 171 -18.97 6.11 -20.19
N LEU A 172 -18.86 6.66 -21.39
CA LEU A 172 -18.27 7.98 -21.62
C LEU A 172 -18.91 9.06 -20.76
N TYR A 173 -20.24 9.23 -20.85
CA TYR A 173 -20.94 10.26 -20.07
C TYR A 173 -20.83 10.03 -18.56
N ILE A 174 -21.05 8.79 -18.10
CA ILE A 174 -21.01 8.48 -16.66
C ILE A 174 -19.60 8.75 -16.10
N SER A 175 -18.55 8.27 -16.77
CA SER A 175 -17.17 8.48 -16.34
C SER A 175 -16.76 9.95 -16.38
N SER A 176 -17.22 10.72 -17.37
CA SER A 176 -16.93 12.15 -17.48
C SER A 176 -17.60 12.94 -16.35
N ILE A 177 -18.87 12.68 -16.08
CA ILE A 177 -19.61 13.32 -14.97
C ILE A 177 -18.95 12.99 -13.63
N LEU A 178 -18.65 11.70 -13.37
CA LEU A 178 -18.00 11.30 -12.12
C LEU A 178 -16.59 11.88 -11.98
N PHE A 179 -15.83 11.96 -13.06
CA PHE A 179 -14.52 12.62 -13.04
C PHE A 179 -14.65 14.09 -12.67
N VAL A 180 -15.55 14.85 -13.32
CA VAL A 180 -15.76 16.27 -13.00
C VAL A 180 -16.23 16.45 -11.55
N ILE A 181 -17.19 15.65 -11.08
CA ILE A 181 -17.67 15.70 -9.70
C ILE A 181 -16.53 15.38 -8.72
N SER A 182 -15.68 14.40 -9.02
CA SER A 182 -14.54 14.06 -8.15
C SER A 182 -13.58 15.24 -7.98
N LEU A 183 -13.32 15.99 -9.06
CA LEU A 183 -12.49 17.19 -9.03
C LEU A 183 -13.15 18.34 -8.24
N LEU A 184 -14.47 18.46 -8.30
CA LEU A 184 -15.21 19.49 -7.55
C LEU A 184 -15.28 19.20 -6.04
N ILE A 185 -15.45 17.93 -5.64
CA ILE A 185 -15.56 17.54 -4.23
C ILE A 185 -14.19 17.58 -3.55
N TYR A 186 -13.19 16.93 -4.14
CA TYR A 186 -11.88 16.75 -3.51
C TYR A 186 -10.88 17.86 -3.83
N GLY A 187 -11.13 18.62 -4.90
CA GLY A 187 -10.20 19.62 -5.40
C GLY A 187 -8.94 19.00 -6.00
N ILE A 188 -8.19 19.82 -6.74
CA ILE A 188 -6.78 19.56 -7.02
C ILE A 188 -6.02 20.66 -6.28
N SER A 189 -5.21 20.31 -5.28
CA SER A 189 -4.30 21.26 -4.65
C SER A 189 -3.27 21.70 -5.70
N THR A 190 -3.54 22.83 -6.37
CA THR A 190 -2.66 23.43 -7.38
C THR A 190 -1.66 24.42 -6.78
N ASP A 191 -1.42 24.33 -5.47
CA ASP A 191 -0.60 25.27 -4.73
C ASP A 191 0.91 24.99 -4.89
N GLY A 192 1.68 26.07 -4.98
CA GLY A 192 3.13 26.04 -5.00
C GLY A 192 3.76 26.40 -6.35
N LYS A 193 5.02 26.82 -6.29
CA LYS A 193 5.84 27.05 -7.48
C LYS A 193 6.17 25.69 -8.12
N PRO A 194 6.12 25.56 -9.46
CA PRO A 194 6.47 24.31 -10.13
C PRO A 194 7.89 23.88 -9.74
N ARG A 195 8.02 22.68 -9.17
CA ARG A 195 9.29 22.03 -8.85
C ARG A 195 9.24 20.63 -9.44
N GLY A 196 10.33 20.19 -10.06
CA GLY A 196 10.40 18.85 -10.64
C GLY A 196 10.54 17.79 -9.55
N PHE A 197 9.56 16.88 -9.46
CA PHE A 197 9.56 15.72 -8.55
C PHE A 197 9.58 14.38 -9.31
N LEU A 198 9.96 14.41 -10.59
CA LEU A 198 9.95 13.22 -11.46
C LEU A 198 10.88 12.13 -10.93
N ILE A 199 12.09 12.49 -10.51
CA ILE A 199 13.08 11.53 -10.00
C ILE A 199 12.55 10.86 -8.73
N ASP A 200 11.95 11.64 -7.81
CA ASP A 200 11.34 11.13 -6.59
C ASP A 200 10.19 10.17 -6.92
N THR A 201 9.33 10.54 -7.88
CA THR A 201 8.20 9.73 -8.35
C THR A 201 8.66 8.38 -8.92
N VAL A 202 9.66 8.40 -9.80
CA VAL A 202 10.27 7.19 -10.38
C VAL A 202 10.91 6.34 -9.29
N GLY A 203 11.58 6.97 -8.33
CA GLY A 203 12.19 6.29 -7.18
C GLY A 203 11.16 5.56 -6.30
N ILE A 204 10.03 6.22 -5.99
CA ILE A 204 8.96 5.60 -5.19
C ILE A 204 8.30 4.46 -5.95
N TYR A 205 8.02 4.61 -7.25
CA TYR A 205 7.51 3.50 -8.07
C TYR A 205 8.47 2.30 -8.11
N ALA A 206 9.78 2.57 -8.24
CA ALA A 206 10.80 1.53 -8.17
C ALA A 206 10.79 0.82 -6.82
N ALA A 207 10.57 1.52 -5.71
CA ALA A 207 10.42 0.90 -4.39
C ALA A 207 9.15 0.04 -4.27
N ILE A 208 8.02 0.51 -4.80
CA ILE A 208 6.71 -0.18 -4.76
C ILE A 208 6.73 -1.48 -5.56
N PHE A 209 7.39 -1.49 -6.73
CA PHE A 209 7.43 -2.64 -7.63
C PHE A 209 8.64 -3.56 -7.43
N SER A 210 9.75 -3.06 -6.90
CA SER A 210 11.13 -3.44 -7.24
C SER A 210 11.64 -2.71 -8.50
N PRO A 211 12.87 -2.15 -8.48
CA PRO A 211 13.38 -1.31 -9.56
C PRO A 211 13.33 -1.96 -10.95
N ILE A 212 13.70 -3.24 -11.04
CA ILE A 212 13.76 -3.96 -12.32
C ILE A 212 12.36 -4.30 -12.83
N LEU A 213 11.45 -4.64 -11.93
CA LEU A 213 10.06 -4.91 -12.31
C LEU A 213 9.38 -3.62 -12.79
N PHE A 214 9.70 -2.47 -12.17
CA PHE A 214 9.19 -1.17 -12.62
C PHE A 214 9.71 -0.78 -14.02
N LEU A 215 11.00 -0.95 -14.30
CA LEU A 215 11.54 -0.71 -15.64
C LEU A 215 10.88 -1.64 -16.68
N TYR A 216 10.66 -2.90 -16.30
CA TYR A 216 9.95 -3.84 -17.16
C TYR A 216 8.48 -3.44 -17.39
N PHE A 217 7.83 -2.91 -16.36
CA PHE A 217 6.47 -2.37 -16.46
C PHE A 217 6.37 -1.27 -17.52
N LEU A 218 7.29 -0.29 -17.50
CA LEU A 218 7.35 0.79 -18.51
C LEU A 218 7.44 0.22 -19.93
N TYR A 219 8.34 -0.74 -20.13
CA TYR A 219 8.50 -1.42 -21.42
C TYR A 219 7.22 -2.15 -21.86
N VAL A 220 6.55 -2.87 -20.95
CA VAL A 220 5.34 -3.64 -21.28
C VAL A 220 4.19 -2.70 -21.67
N ILE A 221 3.96 -1.63 -20.93
CA ILE A 221 2.90 -0.65 -21.26
C ILE A 221 3.17 -0.03 -22.62
N TYR A 222 4.40 0.43 -22.86
CA TYR A 222 4.82 0.95 -24.17
C TYR A 222 4.54 -0.04 -25.30
N ARG A 223 4.95 -1.30 -25.12
CA ARG A 223 4.76 -2.35 -26.12
C ARG A 223 3.29 -2.68 -26.37
N LEU A 224 2.45 -2.75 -25.34
CA LEU A 224 1.02 -3.04 -25.47
C LEU A 224 0.27 -1.95 -26.24
N ILE A 225 0.65 -0.68 -26.02
CA ILE A 225 0.10 0.46 -26.75
C ILE A 225 0.46 0.37 -28.23
N ILE A 226 1.72 0.07 -28.57
CA ILE A 226 2.18 -0.05 -29.97
C ILE A 226 1.51 -1.21 -30.70
N ILE A 227 1.39 -2.38 -30.05
CA ILE A 227 0.74 -3.56 -30.64
C ILE A 227 -0.79 -3.39 -30.70
N LYS A 228 -1.34 -2.30 -30.13
CA LYS A 228 -2.78 -2.02 -30.01
C LYS A 228 -3.58 -3.09 -29.25
N GLN A 229 -2.90 -3.91 -28.46
CA GLN A 229 -3.50 -4.89 -27.53
C GLN A 229 -3.82 -4.20 -26.19
N THR A 230 -4.72 -3.22 -26.25
CA THR A 230 -5.04 -2.37 -25.11
C THR A 230 -6.35 -2.81 -24.44
N ASP A 231 -6.26 -3.79 -23.55
CA ASP A 231 -7.39 -4.21 -22.72
C ASP A 231 -7.69 -3.18 -21.62
N LEU A 232 -8.80 -3.35 -20.91
CA LEU A 232 -9.22 -2.44 -19.82
C LEU A 232 -8.11 -2.25 -18.76
N THR A 233 -7.43 -3.33 -18.38
CA THR A 233 -6.30 -3.30 -17.43
C THR A 233 -5.14 -2.44 -17.94
N THR A 234 -4.82 -2.55 -19.24
CA THR A 234 -3.79 -1.73 -19.88
C THR A 234 -4.18 -0.26 -19.89
N TYR A 235 -5.45 0.08 -20.15
CA TYR A 235 -5.90 1.49 -20.09
C TYR A 235 -5.78 2.07 -18.67
N ILE A 236 -6.28 1.35 -17.67
CA ILE A 236 -6.23 1.81 -16.27
C ILE A 236 -4.78 2.05 -15.83
N SER A 237 -3.90 1.08 -16.06
CA SER A 237 -2.49 1.19 -15.68
C SER A 237 -1.71 2.23 -16.49
N ALA A 238 -1.96 2.34 -17.80
CA ALA A 238 -1.30 3.34 -18.65
C ALA A 238 -1.73 4.76 -18.31
N THR A 239 -3.03 4.99 -18.09
CA THR A 239 -3.55 6.31 -17.70
C THR A 239 -2.97 6.75 -16.36
N ALA A 240 -2.93 5.85 -15.37
CA ALA A 240 -2.35 6.15 -14.07
C ALA A 240 -0.85 6.49 -14.17
N LEU A 241 -0.07 5.68 -14.92
CA LEU A 241 1.35 5.98 -15.14
C LEU A 241 1.53 7.34 -15.82
N ILE A 242 0.89 7.56 -16.97
CA ILE A 242 1.07 8.79 -17.76
C ILE A 242 0.67 10.01 -16.93
N LEU A 243 -0.48 9.96 -16.24
CA LEU A 243 -0.94 11.07 -15.41
C LEU A 243 0.02 11.33 -14.24
N SER A 244 0.51 10.27 -13.58
CA SER A 244 1.49 10.43 -12.50
C SER A 244 2.78 11.11 -12.97
N ILE A 245 3.31 10.72 -14.14
CA ILE A 245 4.52 11.35 -14.71
C ILE A 245 4.24 12.81 -15.08
N LEU A 246 3.12 13.09 -15.76
CA LEU A 246 2.76 14.45 -16.17
C LEU A 246 2.61 15.40 -14.98
N VAL A 247 1.92 14.96 -13.92
CA VAL A 247 1.72 15.77 -12.72
C VAL A 247 3.03 15.93 -11.94
N SER A 248 3.90 14.92 -11.93
CA SER A 248 5.20 14.96 -11.23
C SER A 248 6.18 16.01 -11.75
N PHE A 249 6.02 16.47 -13.00
CA PHE A 249 6.83 17.57 -13.53
C PHE A 249 6.52 18.91 -12.84
N ARG A 250 5.30 19.08 -12.34
CA ARG A 250 4.85 20.33 -11.70
C ARG A 250 4.88 20.24 -10.18
N GLN A 251 4.42 19.13 -9.60
CA GLN A 251 4.16 19.01 -8.18
C GLN A 251 4.44 17.60 -7.65
N LYS A 252 4.66 17.51 -6.34
CA LYS A 252 4.81 16.21 -5.67
C LYS A 252 3.47 15.50 -5.68
N ILE A 253 3.46 14.24 -6.09
CA ILE A 253 2.28 13.39 -6.08
C ILE A 253 2.32 12.39 -4.93
N TYR A 254 1.15 12.08 -4.39
CA TYR A 254 0.96 10.95 -3.48
C TYR A 254 0.88 9.70 -4.33
N ILE A 255 1.98 8.93 -4.37
CA ILE A 255 2.05 7.73 -5.20
C ILE A 255 1.05 6.67 -4.71
N GLU A 256 0.64 6.75 -3.44
CA GLU A 256 -0.43 5.91 -2.88
C GLU A 256 -1.73 6.01 -3.68
N ASP A 257 -2.02 7.17 -4.31
CA ASP A 257 -3.21 7.39 -5.13
C ASP A 257 -3.08 6.69 -6.50
N PHE A 258 -1.87 6.53 -7.02
CA PHE A 258 -1.61 6.02 -8.36
C PHE A 258 -1.24 4.55 -8.41
N ALA A 259 -0.43 4.09 -7.45
CA ALA A 259 0.10 2.74 -7.39
C ALA A 259 -0.96 1.63 -7.51
N PRO A 260 -2.17 1.74 -6.91
CA PRO A 260 -3.23 0.74 -7.04
C PRO A 260 -3.56 0.40 -8.50
N TYR A 261 -3.55 1.39 -9.38
CA TYR A 261 -3.87 1.24 -10.80
C TYR A 261 -2.72 0.70 -11.63
N VAL A 262 -1.49 0.82 -11.14
CA VAL A 262 -0.29 0.35 -11.82
C VAL A 262 -0.07 -1.14 -11.52
N VAL A 263 -0.25 -1.56 -10.26
CA VAL A 263 0.04 -2.94 -9.81
C VAL A 263 -0.89 -3.99 -10.41
N ILE A 264 -2.08 -3.59 -10.88
CA ILE A 264 -3.01 -4.50 -11.56
C ILE A 264 -2.49 -5.01 -12.92
N ALA A 265 -1.44 -4.42 -13.48
CA ALA A 265 -0.87 -4.80 -14.77
C ALA A 265 0.08 -6.02 -14.72
N ILE A 266 0.31 -6.59 -13.53
CA ILE A 266 1.20 -7.75 -13.33
C ILE A 266 0.88 -8.93 -14.26
N PRO A 267 -0.38 -9.34 -14.47
CA PRO A 267 -0.70 -10.40 -15.42
C PRO A 267 -0.26 -10.10 -16.86
N SER A 268 -0.45 -8.86 -17.30
CA SER A 268 -0.03 -8.41 -18.64
C SER A 268 1.49 -8.45 -18.79
N MET A 269 2.22 -8.04 -17.75
CA MET A 269 3.69 -8.16 -17.71
C MET A 269 4.14 -9.62 -17.81
N MET A 270 3.58 -10.50 -16.99
CA MET A 270 3.96 -11.91 -16.98
C MET A 270 3.64 -12.59 -18.32
N LYS A 271 2.49 -12.29 -18.94
CA LYS A 271 2.11 -12.82 -20.25
C LYS A 271 3.10 -12.39 -21.34
N MET A 272 3.48 -11.12 -21.35
CA MET A 272 4.46 -10.57 -22.30
C MET A 272 5.86 -11.19 -22.12
N PHE A 273 6.28 -11.37 -20.86
CA PHE A 273 7.54 -11.99 -20.50
C PHE A 273 7.59 -13.43 -21.00
N LEU A 274 6.57 -14.23 -20.68
CA LEU A 274 6.49 -15.63 -21.07
C LEU A 274 6.41 -15.83 -22.58
N HIS A 275 5.65 -14.99 -23.28
CA HIS A 275 5.61 -15.02 -24.73
C HIS A 275 7.01 -14.80 -25.31
N SER A 276 7.69 -13.75 -24.85
CA SER A 276 9.05 -13.41 -25.28
C SER A 276 10.04 -14.55 -24.93
N TYR A 277 9.93 -15.11 -23.74
CA TYR A 277 10.78 -16.20 -23.27
C TYR A 277 10.64 -17.48 -24.10
N ARG A 278 9.41 -17.89 -24.40
CA ARG A 278 9.11 -19.21 -25.00
C ARG A 278 9.39 -19.29 -26.48
N VAL A 279 9.28 -18.18 -27.21
CA VAL A 279 9.57 -18.15 -28.66
C VAL A 279 11.06 -18.38 -28.95
N ARG A 280 11.96 -18.14 -27.97
CA ARG A 280 13.41 -18.30 -28.14
C ARG A 280 13.87 -19.74 -27.85
N LEU A 281 14.93 -20.17 -28.53
CA LEU A 281 15.64 -21.42 -28.22
C LEU A 281 16.35 -21.31 -26.86
N LYS A 282 16.67 -22.44 -26.22
CA LYS A 282 17.23 -22.50 -24.86
C LYS A 282 18.51 -21.67 -24.71
N GLU A 283 19.39 -21.68 -25.73
CA GLU A 283 20.65 -20.93 -25.76
C GLU A 283 20.45 -19.41 -25.69
N PHE A 284 19.40 -18.89 -26.33
CA PHE A 284 19.08 -17.46 -26.36
C PHE A 284 18.19 -16.99 -25.19
N ARG A 285 17.94 -17.86 -24.19
CA ARG A 285 17.13 -17.53 -23.01
C ARG A 285 17.96 -17.02 -21.83
N THR A 286 19.29 -17.06 -21.92
CA THR A 286 20.22 -16.68 -20.85
C THR A 286 19.88 -15.31 -20.23
N ASN A 287 19.78 -14.26 -21.05
CA ASN A 287 19.47 -12.91 -20.55
C ASN A 287 18.10 -12.85 -19.85
N TYR A 288 17.08 -13.54 -20.37
CA TYR A 288 15.75 -13.59 -19.76
C TYR A 288 15.75 -14.37 -18.44
N ASN A 289 16.51 -15.45 -18.36
CA ASN A 289 16.69 -16.20 -17.12
C ASN A 289 17.38 -15.32 -16.07
N ILE A 290 18.44 -14.59 -16.44
CA ILE A 290 19.13 -13.65 -15.54
C ILE A 290 18.16 -12.61 -15.02
N VAL A 291 17.41 -11.94 -15.90
CA VAL A 291 16.41 -10.93 -15.50
C VAL A 291 15.34 -11.52 -14.58
N ALA A 292 14.83 -12.71 -14.88
CA ALA A 292 13.84 -13.38 -14.02
C ALA A 292 14.39 -13.72 -12.64
N ILE A 293 15.61 -14.27 -12.58
CA ILE A 293 16.29 -14.57 -11.31
C ILE A 293 16.48 -13.29 -10.51
N LEU A 294 16.92 -12.22 -11.17
CA LEU A 294 17.14 -10.93 -10.53
C LEU A 294 15.84 -10.34 -9.96
N ILE A 295 14.74 -10.40 -10.72
CA ILE A 295 13.41 -9.97 -10.25
C ILE A 295 12.99 -10.76 -9.01
N VAL A 296 13.09 -12.10 -9.05
CA VAL A 296 12.71 -12.96 -7.92
C VAL A 296 13.58 -12.68 -6.70
N LEU A 297 14.89 -12.53 -6.88
CA LEU A 297 15.83 -12.21 -5.81
C LEU A 297 15.50 -10.85 -5.19
N MET A 298 15.27 -9.82 -6.01
CA MET A 298 14.93 -8.48 -5.52
C MET A 298 13.58 -8.44 -4.82
N LEU A 299 12.55 -9.13 -5.35
CA LEU A 299 11.27 -9.25 -4.65
C LEU A 299 11.46 -9.97 -3.31
N GLY A 300 12.23 -11.06 -3.28
CA GLY A 300 12.55 -11.79 -2.04
C GLY A 300 13.22 -10.89 -1.00
N ILE A 301 14.24 -10.12 -1.38
CA ILE A 301 14.91 -9.16 -0.50
C ILE A 301 13.93 -8.12 0.02
N ASN A 302 13.09 -7.54 -0.85
CA ASN A 302 12.13 -6.51 -0.41
C ASN A 302 11.06 -7.08 0.54
N VAL A 303 10.60 -8.31 0.30
CA VAL A 303 9.67 -9.01 1.21
C VAL A 303 10.32 -9.20 2.58
N VAL A 304 11.57 -9.65 2.63
CA VAL A 304 12.33 -9.79 3.88
C VAL A 304 12.44 -8.44 4.58
N PHE A 305 12.81 -7.36 3.89
CA PHE A 305 12.90 -6.03 4.50
C PHE A 305 11.57 -5.46 4.97
N THR A 306 10.46 -5.80 4.30
CA THR A 306 9.13 -5.36 4.70
C THR A 306 8.76 -5.96 6.06
N PHE A 307 9.09 -7.22 6.29
CA PHE A 307 8.76 -7.92 7.53
C PHE A 307 9.84 -7.82 8.63
N VAL A 308 11.11 -7.71 8.25
CA VAL A 308 12.27 -7.64 9.14
C VAL A 308 12.91 -6.26 9.02
N ASN A 309 12.19 -5.23 9.49
CA ASN A 309 12.60 -3.83 9.34
C ASN A 309 13.43 -3.30 10.53
N LYS A 310 13.27 -3.84 11.74
CA LYS A 310 13.97 -3.37 12.97
C LYS A 310 15.50 -3.45 12.87
N PRO A 311 16.13 -4.51 12.31
CA PRO A 311 17.58 -4.59 12.20
C PRO A 311 18.22 -3.50 11.32
N LEU A 312 17.44 -2.81 10.48
CA LEU A 312 17.95 -1.73 9.65
C LEU A 312 18.50 -0.55 10.48
N TYR A 313 18.04 -0.39 11.74
CA TYR A 313 18.52 0.68 12.62
C TYR A 313 19.99 0.56 13.04
N LEU A 314 20.58 -0.64 12.94
CA LEU A 314 22.01 -0.86 13.19
C LEU A 314 22.88 -0.25 12.09
N ILE A 315 22.39 -0.25 10.85
CA ILE A 315 23.15 0.20 9.68
C ILE A 315 22.90 1.70 9.42
N ILE A 316 21.72 2.20 9.77
CA ILE A 316 21.31 3.58 9.51
C ILE A 316 21.94 4.54 10.54
N GLN A 317 22.69 5.52 10.03
CA GLN A 317 23.32 6.57 10.84
C GLN A 317 22.28 7.46 11.55
N ASN A 318 21.18 7.83 10.87
CA ASN A 318 20.11 8.67 11.41
C ASN A 318 18.73 7.96 11.40
N PRO A 319 18.38 7.22 12.48
CA PRO A 319 17.13 6.45 12.58
C PRO A 319 15.86 7.28 12.34
N GLN A 320 15.83 8.53 12.81
CA GLN A 320 14.66 9.42 12.72
C GLN A 320 14.28 9.80 11.28
N LYS A 321 15.22 9.74 10.33
CA LYS A 321 14.96 10.01 8.91
C LYS A 321 14.33 8.81 8.18
N HIS A 322 14.36 7.63 8.79
CA HIS A 322 13.83 6.43 8.17
C HIS A 322 12.31 6.38 8.33
N PHE A 323 11.58 6.13 7.24
CA PHE A 323 10.11 6.18 7.23
C PHE A 323 9.45 5.25 8.27
N VAL A 324 10.09 4.12 8.55
CA VAL A 324 9.60 3.11 9.49
C VAL A 324 9.66 3.61 10.95
N TYR A 325 10.50 4.60 11.28
CA TYR A 325 10.66 5.11 12.64
C TYR A 325 9.34 5.65 13.23
N GLN A 326 8.48 6.23 12.39
CA GLN A 326 7.17 6.73 12.80
C GLN A 326 6.21 5.64 13.27
N TYR A 327 6.52 4.37 12.95
CA TYR A 327 5.75 3.19 13.33
C TYR A 327 6.44 2.39 14.44
N HIS A 328 7.54 2.87 15.00
CA HIS A 328 8.16 2.28 16.19
C HIS A 328 8.01 3.21 17.39
N LEU A 329 8.42 2.74 18.57
CA LEU A 329 8.50 3.47 19.84
C LEU A 329 7.19 3.64 20.62
N ALA A 330 6.08 4.08 20.01
CA ALA A 330 4.91 4.49 20.80
C ALA A 330 4.32 3.37 21.66
N LYS A 331 4.28 2.14 21.13
CA LYS A 331 3.80 0.96 21.86
C LYS A 331 4.74 0.54 23.00
N GLU A 332 6.04 0.53 22.74
CA GLU A 332 7.06 0.15 23.72
C GLU A 332 7.09 1.18 24.85
N LEU A 333 7.04 2.47 24.50
CA LEU A 333 6.91 3.55 25.47
C LEU A 333 5.64 3.42 26.31
N ALA A 334 4.49 3.15 25.68
CA ALA A 334 3.24 2.99 26.41
C ALA A 334 3.28 1.79 27.37
N ASN A 335 3.90 0.68 26.99
CA ASN A 335 4.07 -0.47 27.85
C ASN A 335 4.98 -0.17 29.05
N GLU A 336 6.09 0.54 28.85
CA GLU A 336 6.98 0.98 29.94
C GLU A 336 6.27 1.91 30.92
N LEU A 337 5.49 2.87 30.41
CA LEU A 337 4.69 3.77 31.25
C LEU A 337 3.62 3.01 32.04
N LYS A 338 2.88 2.08 31.40
CA LYS A 338 1.90 1.23 32.08
C LYS A 338 2.51 0.33 33.15
N THR A 339 3.71 -0.19 32.92
CA THR A 339 4.45 -1.02 33.90
C THR A 339 4.80 -0.23 35.15
N ARG A 340 4.96 1.10 35.01
CA ARG A 340 5.22 2.04 36.10
C ARG A 340 3.95 2.69 36.66
N GLU A 341 2.78 2.22 36.25
CA GLU A 341 1.46 2.76 36.61
C GLU A 341 1.23 4.23 36.20
N ILE A 342 1.95 4.72 35.19
CA ILE A 342 1.83 6.07 34.64
C ILE A 342 0.82 6.08 33.49
N ASN A 343 -0.41 6.50 33.77
CA ASN A 343 -1.49 6.55 32.77
C ASN A 343 -1.85 7.97 32.32
N ASN A 344 -1.57 8.98 33.14
CA ASN A 344 -1.91 10.38 32.88
C ASN A 344 -0.65 11.21 32.76
N ILE A 345 -0.47 11.88 31.62
CA ILE A 345 0.76 12.59 31.30
C ILE A 345 0.52 13.96 30.70
N VAL A 346 1.40 14.91 31.01
CA VAL A 346 1.58 16.16 30.26
C VAL A 346 2.79 15.98 29.36
N LEU A 347 2.63 16.20 28.05
CA LEU A 347 3.69 16.07 27.06
C LEU A 347 3.60 17.23 26.07
N ASP A 348 4.69 17.95 25.88
CA ASP A 348 4.77 19.06 24.90
C ASP A 348 4.60 18.57 23.45
N ASP A 349 5.06 17.35 23.17
CA ASP A 349 4.96 16.71 21.86
C ASP A 349 3.54 16.14 21.63
N LYS A 350 2.67 16.97 21.07
CA LYS A 350 1.28 16.62 20.74
C LYS A 350 1.18 15.44 19.77
N ASP A 351 2.15 15.26 18.88
CA ASP A 351 2.13 14.16 17.91
C ASP A 351 2.33 12.81 18.62
N LEU A 352 3.25 12.76 19.57
CA LEU A 352 3.49 11.57 20.40
C LEU A 352 2.33 11.33 21.39
N LEU A 353 1.76 12.39 21.98
CA LEU A 353 0.62 12.29 22.88
C LEU A 353 -0.58 11.62 22.20
N LEU A 354 -0.89 12.00 20.96
CA LEU A 354 -1.97 11.39 20.19
C LEU A 354 -1.75 9.91 19.89
N ARG A 355 -0.49 9.51 19.67
CA ARG A 355 -0.12 8.10 19.49
C ARG A 355 -0.25 7.31 20.78
N LEU A 356 0.15 7.90 21.92
CA LEU A 356 0.03 7.29 23.25
C LEU A 356 -1.43 7.12 23.69
N LYS A 357 -2.32 8.05 23.32
CA LYS A 357 -3.76 7.96 23.53
C LYS A 357 -4.38 6.68 22.98
N PHE A 358 -3.91 6.21 21.82
CA PHE A 358 -4.33 4.94 21.25
C PHE A 358 -4.01 3.73 22.14
N TYR A 359 -2.95 3.82 22.95
CA TYR A 359 -2.59 2.82 23.94
C TYR A 359 -3.13 3.14 25.34
N GLU A 360 -4.19 3.95 25.45
CA GLU A 360 -4.88 4.29 26.71
C GLU A 360 -4.07 5.17 27.67
N ILE A 361 -3.01 5.84 27.21
CA ILE A 361 -2.32 6.86 28.00
C ILE A 361 -2.92 8.23 27.69
N GLN A 362 -3.53 8.85 28.70
CA GLN A 362 -4.32 10.07 28.54
C GLN A 362 -3.52 11.31 28.92
N GLU A 363 -3.98 12.46 28.40
CA GLU A 363 -3.48 13.76 28.82
C GLU A 363 -4.02 14.07 30.22
N GLY A 364 -3.12 14.36 31.17
CA GLY A 364 -3.48 14.66 32.55
C GLY A 364 -2.30 15.24 33.33
N ASN A 365 -2.49 15.57 34.61
CA ASN A 365 -1.56 16.44 35.36
C ASN A 365 -0.61 15.70 36.32
N ASP A 366 -0.54 14.37 36.26
CA ASP A 366 0.18 13.57 37.26
C ASP A 366 1.69 13.55 37.01
N TYR A 367 2.09 13.42 35.74
CA TYR A 367 3.48 13.33 35.31
C TYR A 367 3.76 14.25 34.11
N TYR A 368 4.90 14.93 34.13
CA TYR A 368 5.42 15.68 32.99
C TYR A 368 6.48 14.86 32.27
N LEU A 369 6.33 14.71 30.95
CA LEU A 369 7.31 14.08 30.09
C LEU A 369 7.89 15.08 29.09
N SER A 370 9.17 14.92 28.79
CA SER A 370 9.85 15.66 27.73
C SER A 370 10.76 14.76 26.92
N THR A 371 10.76 14.98 25.60
CA THR A 371 11.71 14.34 24.66
C THR A 371 13.08 15.00 24.66
N LYS A 372 13.19 16.17 25.29
CA LYS A 372 14.45 16.90 25.51
C LYS A 372 14.81 16.85 26.99
N GLU A 373 16.09 16.72 27.27
CA GLU A 373 16.59 16.82 28.64
C GLU A 373 16.27 18.21 29.23
N TYR A 374 15.80 18.23 30.47
CA TYR A 374 15.50 19.45 31.21
C TYR A 374 16.02 19.32 32.65
N TYR A 375 16.23 20.45 33.32
CA TYR A 375 16.75 20.46 34.68
C TYR A 375 15.71 19.92 35.66
N ASN A 376 16.12 19.05 36.60
CA ASN A 376 15.28 18.49 37.66
C ASN A 376 14.19 17.50 37.16
N TYR A 377 14.58 16.52 36.34
CA TYR A 377 13.79 15.31 36.08
C TYR A 377 14.02 14.26 37.17
N ASP A 378 13.02 13.44 37.44
CA ASP A 378 13.08 12.40 38.47
C ASP A 378 13.59 11.07 37.91
N ASP A 379 13.22 10.75 36.66
CA ASP A 379 13.59 9.50 36.01
C ASP A 379 13.71 9.65 34.48
N LYS A 380 14.30 8.67 33.83
CA LYS A 380 14.38 8.57 32.36
C LYS A 380 14.02 7.17 31.87
N ILE A 381 13.31 7.11 30.75
CA ILE A 381 13.06 5.87 30.02
C ILE A 381 13.84 5.94 28.71
N SER A 382 14.77 4.99 28.54
CA SER A 382 15.56 4.82 27.33
C SER A 382 15.09 3.56 26.59
N ILE A 383 14.67 3.72 25.33
CA ILE A 383 14.23 2.62 24.47
C ILE A 383 15.42 2.18 23.60
N TYR A 384 15.83 0.93 23.77
CA TYR A 384 16.95 0.33 23.06
C TYR A 384 16.50 -0.63 21.97
N TYR A 385 17.16 -0.57 20.82
CA TYR A 385 17.05 -1.56 19.75
C TYR A 385 18.44 -2.11 19.44
N TYR A 386 18.65 -3.41 19.64
CA TYR A 386 19.92 -4.07 19.37
C TYR A 386 21.12 -3.26 19.90
N GLU A 387 21.07 -2.87 21.18
CA GLU A 387 22.09 -2.09 21.91
C GLU A 387 22.23 -0.60 21.53
N LYS A 388 21.48 -0.10 20.54
CA LYS A 388 21.42 1.32 20.20
C LYS A 388 20.24 2.01 20.88
N GLU A 389 20.52 3.05 21.65
CA GLU A 389 19.48 3.94 22.21
C GLU A 389 18.84 4.72 21.06
N LEU A 390 17.54 4.50 20.83
CA LEU A 390 16.81 5.17 19.76
C LEU A 390 15.99 6.36 20.25
N PHE A 391 15.54 6.29 21.50
CA PHE A 391 14.65 7.29 22.07
C PHE A 391 14.79 7.34 23.58
N THR A 392 14.85 8.56 24.11
CA THR A 392 14.92 8.81 25.54
C THR A 392 13.79 9.78 25.89
N ILE A 393 13.07 9.50 26.96
CA ILE A 393 12.08 10.42 27.50
C ILE A 393 12.38 10.66 28.98
N TYR A 394 12.27 11.91 29.40
CA TYR A 394 12.58 12.36 30.75
C TYR A 394 11.27 12.62 31.49
N ILE A 395 11.15 12.08 32.70
CA ILE A 395 9.92 12.08 33.50
C ILE A 395 10.13 12.91 34.76
N LYS A 396 9.13 13.72 35.10
CA LYS A 396 9.02 14.41 36.37
C LYS A 396 7.62 14.22 36.92
N LYS A 397 7.52 13.85 38.18
CA LYS A 397 6.25 13.76 38.90
C LYS A 397 5.82 15.18 39.28
N LEU A 398 4.58 15.54 38.93
CA LEU A 398 4.04 16.87 39.20
C LEU A 398 3.24 16.92 40.51
N ILE A 399 2.71 15.77 40.96
CA ILE A 399 1.85 15.61 42.15
C ILE A 399 2.40 14.53 43.06
#